data_AF-A0A919RLM3-F1
#
_entry.id   AF-A0A919RLM3-F1
#
_cell.length_a   1.000
_cell.length_b   1.000
_cell.length_c   1.000
_cell.angle_alpha   90.00
_cell.angle_beta   90.00
_cell.angle_gamma   90.00
#
_symmetry.space_group_name_H-M   'P 1'
#
loop_
_entity.id
_entity.type
_entity.pdbx_description
1 polymer ?
#
loop_
_entity_poly.entity_id
_entity_poly.type
_entity_poly.pdbx_seq_one_letter_code
_entity_poly.pdbx_strand_id
1 'polypeptide(L)'
;MKWIGGTVATPVLVGVLIWALQQPFASPAQPITVPSPSTSTPSQNPTEPPIAIDLVRVERVAEHGSWIFPQPMRLTVDELAQINKFDPYSKEAEQWFRRRGAVDLGAVEIKIVVRGNRDRPVRIIGMAVDKECGPPLQGTYFERPSAWMDDIVRVGFDLDAPGPRARTLDIGDQLGNDFFQEHTISLKPDEGVDEDAVFMVKAMTEKHYCDFSIVFEVLDRGRVIKHTVDDNIKPFKVSALHMRESGDYPGIDFSRYPVLYVSGIAKPVPHKSEGWESADPHEYHEGLGSG
;
A
#
# COMPACT_ATOMS: atom_id res chain seq x y z
N MET A 1 -17.68 -52.65 28.46
CA MET A 1 -18.11 -54.05 28.18
C MET A 1 -17.55 -54.47 26.82
N LYS A 2 -17.06 -55.71 26.67
CA LYS A 2 -16.55 -56.30 25.41
C LYS A 2 -17.42 -57.51 25.04
N TRP A 3 -17.85 -57.62 23.78
CA TRP A 3 -18.38 -58.80 23.06
C TRP A 3 -18.19 -58.44 21.56
N ILE A 4 -17.48 -59.13 20.65
CA ILE A 4 -17.19 -60.55 20.32
C ILE A 4 -18.32 -61.27 19.55
N GLY A 5 -17.98 -61.73 18.33
CA GLY A 5 -18.73 -62.70 17.51
C GLY A 5 -19.56 -62.09 16.36
N GLY A 6 -19.51 -62.59 15.12
CA GLY A 6 -18.72 -63.72 14.57
C GLY A 6 -18.91 -63.89 13.05
N THR A 7 -18.05 -64.71 12.43
CA THR A 7 -17.98 -64.96 10.97
C THR A 7 -18.76 -66.22 10.55
N VAL A 8 -19.55 -66.19 9.45
CA VAL A 8 -19.87 -67.37 8.60
C VAL A 8 -20.05 -66.92 7.13
N ALA A 9 -19.87 -67.83 6.17
CA ALA A 9 -19.63 -67.57 4.74
C ALA A 9 -20.84 -67.76 3.78
N THR A 10 -20.55 -67.48 2.49
CA THR A 10 -21.24 -67.76 1.20
C THR A 10 -21.82 -69.19 1.04
N PRO A 11 -22.68 -69.52 0.03
CA PRO A 11 -22.69 -69.09 -1.40
C PRO A 11 -24.11 -68.74 -1.96
N VAL A 12 -24.37 -68.48 -3.26
CA VAL A 12 -24.41 -69.39 -4.46
C VAL A 12 -24.47 -68.57 -5.77
N LEU A 13 -23.97 -69.16 -6.86
CA LEU A 13 -23.95 -68.62 -8.23
C LEU A 13 -25.33 -68.54 -8.90
N VAL A 14 -25.53 -67.56 -9.77
CA VAL A 14 -26.30 -67.73 -11.02
C VAL A 14 -25.45 -67.23 -12.17
N GLY A 15 -25.06 -68.13 -13.07
CA GLY A 15 -24.39 -67.79 -14.32
C GLY A 15 -25.39 -67.74 -15.48
N VAL A 16 -25.08 -66.94 -16.49
CA VAL A 16 -25.63 -67.10 -17.83
C VAL A 16 -24.45 -67.17 -18.80
N LEU A 17 -24.27 -68.33 -19.44
CA LEU A 17 -23.36 -68.47 -20.56
C LEU A 17 -23.97 -67.81 -21.80
N ILE A 18 -23.18 -67.01 -22.52
CA ILE A 18 -23.36 -66.83 -23.95
C ILE A 18 -21.99 -67.11 -24.60
N TRP A 19 -21.95 -68.15 -25.43
CA TRP A 19 -20.80 -68.54 -26.24
C TRP A 19 -21.11 -68.29 -27.72
N ALA A 20 -20.33 -67.44 -28.39
CA ALA A 20 -20.37 -67.31 -29.85
C ALA A 20 -19.03 -66.82 -30.44
N LEU A 21 -18.24 -67.80 -30.91
CA LEU A 21 -17.51 -67.81 -32.19
C LEU A 21 -16.52 -66.68 -32.58
N GLN A 22 -15.25 -67.08 -32.61
CA GLN A 22 -14.32 -67.01 -33.77
C GLN A 22 -14.02 -65.66 -34.47
N GLN A 23 -12.78 -65.15 -34.31
CA GLN A 23 -11.68 -65.16 -35.31
C GLN A 23 -10.51 -64.26 -34.82
N PRO A 24 -9.23 -64.55 -35.16
CA PRO A 24 -8.09 -63.78 -34.69
C PRO A 24 -7.75 -62.63 -35.65
N PHE A 25 -7.98 -61.39 -35.24
CA PHE A 25 -7.39 -60.22 -35.90
C PHE A 25 -6.22 -59.68 -35.08
N ALA A 26 -5.02 -59.98 -35.54
CA ALA A 26 -3.84 -59.20 -35.16
C ALA A 26 -4.02 -57.78 -35.71
N SER A 27 -3.78 -56.77 -34.88
CA SER A 27 -3.61 -55.39 -35.31
C SER A 27 -2.55 -54.71 -34.44
N PRO A 28 -1.75 -53.80 -35.01
CA PRO A 28 -0.51 -53.36 -34.40
C PRO A 28 -0.74 -52.52 -33.15
N ALA A 29 0.18 -52.63 -32.19
CA ALA A 29 0.21 -51.76 -31.03
C ALA A 29 0.40 -50.30 -31.48
N GLN A 30 -0.58 -49.45 -31.17
CA GLN A 30 -0.39 -48.00 -31.23
C GLN A 30 0.44 -47.57 -30.02
N PRO A 31 1.48 -46.72 -30.20
CA PRO A 31 2.23 -46.19 -29.07
C PRO A 31 1.31 -45.26 -28.25
N ILE A 32 1.02 -45.65 -27.01
CA ILE A 32 0.25 -44.84 -26.07
C ILE A 32 1.05 -43.55 -25.81
N THR A 33 0.57 -42.44 -26.37
CA THR A 33 1.18 -41.13 -26.14
C THR A 33 0.78 -40.68 -24.74
N VAL A 34 1.63 -40.92 -23.75
CA VAL A 34 1.46 -40.36 -22.41
C VAL A 34 1.50 -38.84 -22.55
N PRO A 35 0.47 -38.09 -22.11
CA PRO A 35 0.56 -36.63 -22.08
C PRO A 35 1.64 -36.25 -21.07
N SER A 36 2.73 -35.66 -21.55
CA SER A 36 3.77 -35.11 -20.67
C SER A 36 3.12 -34.12 -19.70
N PRO A 37 3.41 -34.20 -18.38
CA PRO A 37 3.03 -33.12 -17.48
C PRO A 37 3.65 -31.83 -18.02
N SER A 38 2.81 -30.81 -18.25
CA SER A 38 3.28 -29.51 -18.68
C SER A 38 4.02 -28.86 -17.51
N THR A 39 5.34 -29.07 -17.47
CA THR A 39 6.22 -28.36 -16.55
C THR A 39 6.11 -26.88 -16.86
N SER A 40 5.37 -26.14 -16.02
CA SER A 40 5.39 -24.68 -16.03
C SER A 40 6.75 -24.22 -15.53
N THR A 41 7.73 -24.21 -16.42
CA THR A 41 9.10 -23.78 -16.12
C THR A 41 9.07 -22.33 -15.61
N PRO A 42 9.57 -22.05 -14.39
CA PRO A 42 9.74 -20.69 -13.92
C PRO A 42 10.58 -19.88 -14.91
N SER A 43 10.21 -18.64 -15.18
CA SER A 43 10.85 -17.85 -16.23
C SER A 43 12.33 -17.62 -15.92
N GLN A 44 13.21 -18.21 -16.73
CA GLN A 44 14.65 -17.97 -16.66
C GLN A 44 15.09 -16.69 -17.41
N ASN A 45 14.13 -15.88 -17.90
CA ASN A 45 14.42 -14.67 -18.66
C ASN A 45 15.26 -13.68 -17.83
N PRO A 46 16.51 -13.37 -18.24
CA PRO A 46 17.33 -12.36 -17.56
C PRO A 46 16.73 -10.94 -17.61
N THR A 47 15.77 -10.73 -18.53
CA THR A 47 15.06 -9.47 -18.79
C THR A 47 13.99 -9.14 -17.76
N GLU A 48 13.39 -10.15 -17.11
CA GLU A 48 12.37 -9.91 -16.09
C GLU A 48 13.02 -9.38 -14.80
N PRO A 49 12.36 -8.47 -14.05
CA PRO A 49 12.90 -7.98 -12.78
C PRO A 49 13.11 -9.12 -11.76
N PRO A 50 14.09 -8.99 -10.83
CA PRO A 50 14.40 -10.04 -9.85
C PRO A 50 13.35 -10.17 -8.72
N ILE A 51 12.50 -9.16 -8.55
CA ILE A 51 11.36 -9.14 -7.63
C ILE A 51 10.08 -8.80 -8.40
N ALA A 52 8.95 -9.28 -7.90
CA ALA A 52 7.62 -8.88 -8.35
C ALA A 52 6.93 -8.07 -7.24
N ILE A 53 6.11 -7.11 -7.65
CA ILE A 53 5.29 -6.29 -6.74
C ILE A 53 3.84 -6.72 -6.95
N ASP A 54 3.26 -7.40 -5.96
CA ASP A 54 1.89 -7.94 -6.05
C ASP A 54 0.86 -6.97 -5.47
N LEU A 55 1.30 -6.06 -4.59
CA LEU A 55 0.48 -4.96 -4.08
C LEU A 55 1.32 -3.70 -3.91
N VAL A 56 0.82 -2.60 -4.46
CA VAL A 56 1.08 -1.25 -3.96
C VAL A 56 -0.27 -0.69 -3.53
N ARG A 57 -0.36 -0.22 -2.29
CA ARG A 57 -1.53 0.48 -1.77
C ARG A 57 -1.09 1.66 -0.93
N VAL A 58 -1.45 2.86 -1.35
CA VAL A 58 -1.42 4.03 -0.47
C VAL A 58 -2.42 3.76 0.66
N GLU A 59 -1.91 3.58 1.87
CA GLU A 59 -2.73 3.51 3.07
C GLU A 59 -2.95 4.95 3.53
N ARG A 60 -4.22 5.33 3.69
CA ARG A 60 -4.52 6.58 4.37
C ARG A 60 -4.16 6.38 5.84
N VAL A 61 -3.32 7.25 6.39
CA VAL A 61 -3.18 7.43 7.84
C VAL A 61 -4.58 7.79 8.35
N ALA A 62 -5.26 6.82 8.97
CA ALA A 62 -6.72 6.82 9.09
C ALA A 62 -7.26 8.03 9.87
N GLU A 63 -6.38 8.69 10.62
CA GLU A 63 -6.76 9.79 11.48
C GLU A 63 -6.69 11.17 10.86
N HIS A 64 -5.85 11.35 9.84
CA HIS A 64 -5.72 12.60 9.09
C HIS A 64 -7.01 12.81 8.26
N GLY A 65 -7.96 13.57 8.83
CA GLY A 65 -9.24 14.02 8.23
C GLY A 65 -9.06 15.04 7.10
N SER A 66 -7.96 14.88 6.35
CA SER A 66 -6.99 15.94 6.11
C SER A 66 -6.44 15.78 4.71
N TRP A 67 -6.52 16.83 3.91
CA TRP A 67 -6.36 16.76 2.45
C TRP A 67 -5.71 18.03 1.94
N ILE A 68 -4.84 17.92 0.93
CA ILE A 68 -4.38 19.10 0.21
C ILE A 68 -4.48 18.97 -1.30
N PHE A 69 -4.99 20.02 -1.93
CA PHE A 69 -5.14 20.08 -3.38
C PHE A 69 -3.97 20.85 -4.03
N PRO A 70 -3.47 20.43 -5.21
CA PRO A 70 -2.48 21.19 -5.96
C PRO A 70 -2.99 22.49 -6.57
N GLN A 71 -4.31 22.66 -6.69
CA GLN A 71 -4.97 23.83 -7.27
C GLN A 71 -6.13 24.29 -6.37
N PRO A 72 -6.48 25.59 -6.37
CA PRO A 72 -7.57 26.11 -5.55
C PRO A 72 -8.93 25.51 -5.96
N MET A 73 -9.53 24.70 -5.10
CA MET A 73 -10.81 24.04 -5.36
C MET A 73 -11.94 24.76 -4.61
N ARG A 74 -12.76 25.53 -5.32
CA ARG A 74 -13.99 26.14 -4.77
C ARG A 74 -15.19 25.25 -5.09
N LEU A 75 -15.77 24.64 -4.06
CA LEU A 75 -16.96 23.81 -4.17
C LEU A 75 -18.22 24.67 -4.30
N THR A 76 -19.13 24.25 -5.17
CA THR A 76 -20.50 24.76 -5.19
C THR A 76 -21.26 24.32 -3.93
N VAL A 77 -22.39 24.98 -3.64
CA VAL A 77 -23.26 24.61 -2.49
C VAL A 77 -23.70 23.15 -2.57
N ASP A 78 -24.02 22.65 -3.77
CA ASP A 78 -24.46 21.26 -3.98
C ASP A 78 -23.30 20.25 -3.81
N GLU A 79 -22.09 20.59 -4.23
CA GLU A 79 -20.90 19.75 -4.00
C GLU A 79 -20.50 19.72 -2.52
N LEU A 80 -20.59 20.85 -1.82
CA LEU A 80 -20.36 20.93 -0.38
C LEU A 80 -21.41 20.11 0.38
N ALA A 81 -22.68 20.21 -0.03
CA ALA A 81 -23.77 19.38 0.49
C ALA A 81 -23.64 17.90 0.09
N GLN A 82 -22.87 17.55 -0.96
CA GLN A 82 -22.58 16.17 -1.33
C GLN A 82 -21.47 15.57 -0.47
N ILE A 83 -20.32 16.25 -0.32
CA ILE A 83 -19.22 15.75 0.52
C ILE A 83 -19.64 15.63 2.00
N ASN A 84 -20.52 16.51 2.47
CA ASN A 84 -21.09 16.47 3.82
C ASN A 84 -22.09 15.33 4.08
N LYS A 85 -22.36 14.46 3.09
CA LYS A 85 -23.16 13.23 3.27
C LYS A 85 -22.31 11.99 3.54
N PHE A 86 -21.00 12.07 3.30
CA PHE A 86 -20.09 10.96 3.59
C PHE A 86 -19.58 11.07 5.04
N ASP A 87 -19.41 9.92 5.69
CA ASP A 87 -18.55 9.85 6.87
C ASP A 87 -17.12 10.24 6.44
N PRO A 88 -16.43 11.21 7.09
CA PRO A 88 -15.10 11.66 6.69
C PRO A 88 -14.00 10.56 6.74
N TYR A 89 -14.24 9.47 7.46
CA TYR A 89 -13.35 8.30 7.54
C TYR A 89 -13.67 7.20 6.51
N SER A 90 -14.80 7.33 5.82
CA SER A 90 -15.24 6.37 4.80
C SER A 90 -14.30 6.34 3.58
N LYS A 91 -14.24 5.18 2.92
CA LYS A 91 -13.52 5.04 1.65
C LYS A 91 -14.18 5.84 0.53
N GLU A 92 -15.47 6.11 0.63
CA GLU A 92 -16.24 6.95 -0.28
C GLU A 92 -15.75 8.40 -0.24
N ALA A 93 -15.55 8.96 0.97
CA ALA A 93 -14.95 10.28 1.16
C ALA A 93 -13.52 10.30 0.63
N GLU A 94 -12.67 9.37 1.05
CA GLU A 94 -11.27 9.23 0.59
C GLU A 94 -11.18 9.24 -0.94
N GLN A 95 -11.95 8.38 -1.61
CA GLN A 95 -11.97 8.34 -3.08
C GLN A 95 -12.52 9.63 -3.70
N TRP A 96 -13.48 10.34 -3.07
CA TRP A 96 -13.99 11.61 -3.56
C TRP A 96 -12.91 12.70 -3.60
N PHE A 97 -12.04 12.73 -2.58
CA PHE A 97 -10.87 13.61 -2.50
C PHE A 97 -9.78 13.18 -3.51
N ARG A 98 -9.38 11.90 -3.49
CA ARG A 98 -8.35 11.34 -4.40
C ARG A 98 -8.70 11.54 -5.88
N ARG A 99 -9.96 11.30 -6.29
CA ARG A 99 -10.41 11.51 -7.68
C ARG A 99 -10.33 12.96 -8.16
N ARG A 100 -10.25 13.94 -7.23
CA ARG A 100 -10.06 15.36 -7.51
C ARG A 100 -8.61 15.82 -7.35
N GLY A 101 -7.68 14.89 -7.16
CA GLY A 101 -6.25 15.17 -7.05
C GLY A 101 -5.79 15.58 -5.64
N ALA A 102 -6.53 15.22 -4.59
CA ALA A 102 -6.08 15.43 -3.23
C ALA A 102 -4.84 14.58 -2.88
N VAL A 103 -3.91 15.22 -2.18
CA VAL A 103 -2.60 14.75 -1.75
C VAL A 103 -2.60 14.63 -0.22
N ASP A 104 -1.79 13.73 0.33
CA ASP A 104 -1.61 13.58 1.78
C ASP A 104 -0.71 14.68 2.38
N LEU A 105 -0.84 14.88 3.69
CA LEU A 105 -0.26 16.02 4.40
C LEU A 105 0.77 15.59 5.43
N GLY A 106 1.98 16.16 5.32
CA GLY A 106 3.13 15.84 6.16
C GLY A 106 3.72 14.45 5.90
N ALA A 107 2.87 13.42 5.83
CA ALA A 107 3.23 12.03 5.60
C ALA A 107 2.27 11.34 4.62
N VAL A 108 2.78 10.34 3.90
CA VAL A 108 1.98 9.32 3.22
C VAL A 108 2.45 7.93 3.66
N GLU A 109 1.48 7.05 3.96
CA GLU A 109 1.75 5.65 4.25
C GLU A 109 1.46 4.78 3.03
N ILE A 110 2.34 3.81 2.76
CA ILE A 110 2.28 2.97 1.57
C ILE A 110 2.58 1.54 1.99
N LYS A 111 1.60 0.67 1.82
CA LYS A 111 1.77 -0.77 1.97
C LYS A 111 2.26 -1.36 0.65
N ILE A 112 3.40 -2.05 0.70
CA ILE A 112 3.99 -2.75 -0.44
C ILE A 112 4.11 -4.24 -0.08
N VAL A 113 3.61 -5.10 -0.95
CA VAL A 113 3.85 -6.55 -0.91
C VAL A 113 4.75 -6.91 -2.08
N VAL A 114 5.90 -7.51 -1.78
CA VAL A 114 6.94 -7.86 -2.73
C VAL A 114 7.38 -9.31 -2.52
N ARG A 115 7.54 -10.05 -3.61
CA ARG A 115 8.05 -11.42 -3.60
C ARG A 115 9.20 -11.63 -4.56
N GLY A 116 9.90 -12.75 -4.41
CA GLY A 116 10.95 -13.15 -5.34
C GLY A 116 10.37 -13.46 -6.72
N ASN A 117 11.00 -12.97 -7.79
CA ASN A 117 10.61 -13.31 -9.17
C ASN A 117 11.73 -14.10 -9.87
N ARG A 118 12.27 -15.09 -9.15
CA ARG A 118 13.39 -15.93 -9.59
C ARG A 118 13.25 -17.35 -9.05
N ASP A 119 13.79 -18.31 -9.80
CA ASP A 119 13.99 -19.72 -9.43
C ASP A 119 15.03 -19.97 -8.31
N ARG A 120 15.47 -18.90 -7.64
CA ARG A 120 16.53 -18.88 -6.63
C ARG A 120 16.29 -17.70 -5.67
N PRO A 121 16.85 -17.72 -4.45
CA PRO A 121 16.77 -16.59 -3.55
C PRO A 121 17.35 -15.30 -4.14
N VAL A 122 16.65 -14.20 -3.94
CA VAL A 122 17.15 -12.83 -4.15
C VAL A 122 17.15 -12.08 -2.82
N ARG A 123 17.90 -10.98 -2.73
CA ARG A 123 18.00 -10.19 -1.50
C ARG A 123 17.74 -8.71 -1.75
N ILE A 124 16.80 -8.12 -1.03
CA ILE A 124 16.68 -6.66 -0.92
C ILE A 124 17.75 -6.20 0.08
N ILE A 125 18.71 -5.41 -0.41
CA ILE A 125 19.88 -4.92 0.33
C ILE A 125 19.85 -3.40 0.52
N GLY A 126 18.76 -2.75 0.11
CA GLY A 126 18.62 -1.30 0.17
C GLY A 126 17.26 -0.87 -0.35
N MET A 127 16.82 0.29 0.11
CA MET A 127 15.66 0.99 -0.42
C MET A 127 15.92 2.49 -0.30
N ALA A 128 15.63 3.22 -1.38
CA ALA A 128 15.84 4.65 -1.50
C ALA A 128 14.61 5.32 -2.11
N VAL A 129 14.57 6.64 -2.11
CA VAL A 129 13.58 7.42 -2.86
C VAL A 129 14.24 8.18 -4.00
N ASP A 130 13.62 8.13 -5.17
CA ASP A 130 13.81 9.10 -6.24
C ASP A 130 12.68 10.14 -6.17
N LYS A 131 12.99 11.44 -6.19
CA LYS A 131 12.02 12.51 -5.93
C LYS A 131 12.29 13.79 -6.70
N GLU A 132 11.21 14.41 -7.16
CA GLU A 132 11.18 15.80 -7.58
C GLU A 132 10.35 16.58 -6.55
N CYS A 133 10.99 17.56 -5.88
CA CYS A 133 10.34 18.34 -4.84
C CYS A 133 10.34 19.83 -5.20
N GLY A 134 9.18 20.47 -5.06
CA GLY A 134 8.98 21.91 -5.17
C GLY A 134 8.62 22.55 -3.83
N PRO A 135 8.29 23.85 -3.80
CA PRO A 135 7.69 24.46 -2.62
C PRO A 135 6.38 23.74 -2.25
N PRO A 136 5.96 23.73 -0.97
CA PRO A 136 4.71 23.11 -0.55
C PRO A 136 3.50 23.59 -1.35
N LEU A 137 2.49 22.73 -1.48
CA LEU A 137 1.26 23.08 -2.17
C LEU A 137 0.55 24.22 -1.43
N GLN A 138 0.07 25.21 -2.18
CA GLN A 138 -0.66 26.38 -1.69
C GLN A 138 -2.16 26.29 -1.99
N GLY A 139 -2.74 25.09 -2.04
CA GLY A 139 -4.14 24.90 -2.45
C GLY A 139 -5.18 25.03 -1.33
N THR A 140 -5.59 23.91 -0.72
CA THR A 140 -6.74 23.87 0.20
C THR A 140 -6.54 22.76 1.23
N TYR A 141 -6.54 23.07 2.53
CA TYR A 141 -6.12 22.20 3.66
C TYR A 141 -7.26 21.76 4.62
N PHE A 142 -7.13 20.61 5.31
CA PHE A 142 -8.09 19.90 6.20
C PHE A 142 -7.27 19.09 7.31
N GLU A 143 -7.75 18.55 8.47
CA GLU A 143 -6.88 18.01 9.61
C GLU A 143 -7.39 16.78 10.48
N ARG A 144 -6.55 16.12 11.37
CA ARG A 144 -6.81 15.38 12.70
C ARG A 144 -5.76 14.25 13.14
N PRO A 145 -5.53 13.84 14.44
CA PRO A 145 -4.44 12.88 14.92
C PRO A 145 -4.79 11.43 15.49
N SER A 146 -3.78 10.57 15.86
CA SER A 146 -3.72 9.06 15.66
C SER A 146 -3.39 8.01 16.80
N ALA A 147 -3.50 6.67 16.50
CA ALA A 147 -2.99 5.45 17.24
C ALA A 147 -3.00 4.08 16.45
N TRP A 148 -1.98 3.17 16.58
CA TRP A 148 -1.79 1.93 15.74
C TRP A 148 -1.08 0.68 16.38
N MET A 149 -1.09 -0.53 15.74
CA MET A 149 -0.37 -1.78 16.14
C MET A 149 -0.01 -2.79 14.98
N ASP A 150 0.76 -3.85 15.29
CA ASP A 150 1.13 -5.12 14.58
C ASP A 150 2.33 -5.23 13.58
N ASP A 151 2.85 -6.46 13.46
CA ASP A 151 4.14 -6.92 12.87
C ASP A 151 4.23 -6.73 11.34
N ILE A 152 4.92 -5.67 10.93
CA ILE A 152 5.20 -5.33 9.53
C ILE A 152 6.61 -4.74 9.46
N VAL A 153 7.33 -4.87 8.33
CA VAL A 153 8.60 -4.15 8.16
C VAL A 153 8.31 -2.66 8.00
N ARG A 154 8.43 -1.91 9.10
CA ARG A 154 8.19 -0.46 9.16
C ARG A 154 9.46 0.29 8.79
N VAL A 155 9.42 1.00 7.66
CA VAL A 155 10.50 1.87 7.22
C VAL A 155 9.97 3.26 6.91
N GLY A 156 10.78 4.28 7.19
CA GLY A 156 10.44 5.66 6.94
C GLY A 156 11.45 6.38 6.06
N PHE A 157 10.98 7.42 5.37
CA PHE A 157 11.79 8.30 4.55
C PHE A 157 11.56 9.76 4.94
N ASP A 158 12.66 10.47 5.21
CA ASP A 158 12.70 11.94 5.24
C ASP A 158 12.90 12.42 3.79
N LEU A 159 11.86 12.99 3.18
CA LEU A 159 11.89 13.53 1.82
C LEU A 159 12.50 14.93 1.76
N ASP A 160 12.86 15.57 2.87
CA ASP A 160 13.63 16.82 2.87
C ASP A 160 15.14 16.55 2.78
N ALA A 161 15.58 15.33 3.12
CA ALA A 161 16.96 14.89 2.96
C ALA A 161 17.41 14.79 1.49
N PRO A 162 18.69 15.09 1.18
CA PRO A 162 19.28 14.83 -0.12
C PRO A 162 19.55 13.33 -0.32
N GLY A 163 18.75 12.70 -1.20
CA GLY A 163 18.83 11.26 -1.50
C GLY A 163 18.33 10.36 -0.35
N PRO A 164 17.01 10.34 -0.05
CA PRO A 164 16.49 9.62 1.11
C PRO A 164 16.73 8.11 1.03
N ARG A 165 17.15 7.53 2.16
CA ARG A 165 17.32 6.09 2.40
C ARG A 165 16.26 5.61 3.37
N ALA A 166 15.87 4.34 3.26
CA ALA A 166 14.92 3.74 4.19
C ALA A 166 15.54 3.64 5.59
N ARG A 167 14.92 4.29 6.56
CA ARG A 167 15.32 4.26 7.97
C ARG A 167 14.34 3.40 8.76
N THR A 168 14.78 2.84 9.89
CA THR A 168 13.84 2.21 10.83
C THR A 168 12.80 3.23 11.28
N LEU A 169 11.52 2.84 11.30
CA LEU A 169 10.43 3.66 11.80
C LEU A 169 9.89 3.02 13.08
N ASP A 170 9.92 3.76 14.19
CA ASP A 170 9.41 3.26 15.47
C ASP A 170 7.89 3.44 15.63
N ILE A 171 7.35 3.11 16.80
CA ILE A 171 5.91 3.21 17.11
C ILE A 171 5.46 4.68 17.26
N GLY A 172 6.38 5.61 17.50
CA GLY A 172 6.14 7.05 17.59
C GLY A 172 6.46 7.81 16.30
N ASP A 173 6.53 7.12 15.16
CA ASP A 173 6.90 7.64 13.84
C ASP A 173 8.31 8.27 13.75
N GLN A 174 9.20 7.98 14.70
CA GLN A 174 10.56 8.54 14.69
C GLN A 174 11.48 7.73 13.77
N LEU A 175 12.30 8.44 12.97
CA LEU A 175 13.27 7.84 12.06
C LEU A 175 14.58 7.49 12.79
N GLY A 176 14.86 6.19 12.94
CA GLY A 176 16.10 5.65 13.50
C GLY A 176 17.24 5.57 12.47
N ASN A 177 18.04 4.50 12.50
CA ASN A 177 19.18 4.30 11.58
C ASN A 177 18.72 3.87 10.17
N ASP A 178 19.63 3.86 9.18
CA ASP A 178 19.38 3.22 7.87
C ASP A 178 19.09 1.73 8.10
N PHE A 179 17.88 1.30 7.71
CA PHE A 179 17.38 -0.05 7.95
C PHE A 179 18.30 -1.12 7.35
N PHE A 180 18.84 -0.87 6.16
CA PHE A 180 19.60 -1.84 5.38
C PHE A 180 21.11 -1.85 5.68
N GLN A 181 21.59 -0.99 6.59
CA GLN A 181 22.93 -1.17 7.17
C GLN A 181 22.98 -2.36 8.15
N GLU A 182 21.86 -2.64 8.83
CA GLU A 182 21.76 -3.69 9.84
C GLU A 182 20.94 -4.90 9.33
N HIS A 183 20.08 -4.72 8.32
CA HIS A 183 19.16 -5.74 7.83
C HIS A 183 19.33 -6.06 6.34
N THR A 184 18.90 -7.25 5.94
CA THR A 184 18.77 -7.67 4.53
C THR A 184 17.58 -8.60 4.44
N ILE A 185 16.63 -8.28 3.55
CA ILE A 185 15.43 -9.12 3.36
C ILE A 185 15.74 -10.13 2.27
N SER A 186 15.74 -11.42 2.62
CA SER A 186 15.84 -12.51 1.67
C SER A 186 14.43 -12.90 1.21
N LEU A 187 14.24 -13.02 -0.10
CA LEU A 187 13.01 -13.55 -0.69
C LEU A 187 13.37 -14.89 -1.32
N LYS A 188 12.97 -15.99 -0.69
CA LYS A 188 13.21 -17.34 -1.22
C LYS A 188 11.98 -17.85 -1.98
N PRO A 189 12.17 -18.55 -3.10
CA PRO A 189 11.20 -19.55 -3.54
C PRO A 189 11.38 -20.77 -2.63
N ASP A 190 10.47 -20.94 -1.67
CA ASP A 190 10.34 -22.19 -0.89
C ASP A 190 9.42 -23.18 -1.64
N GLU A 191 9.30 -24.41 -1.17
CA GLU A 191 8.68 -25.61 -1.79
C GLU A 191 7.25 -25.44 -2.38
N GLY A 192 7.10 -24.62 -3.42
CA GLY A 192 5.83 -24.23 -4.03
C GLY A 192 5.14 -23.03 -3.37
N VAL A 193 5.83 -22.29 -2.49
CA VAL A 193 5.32 -21.08 -1.83
C VAL A 193 6.37 -19.97 -1.94
N ASP A 194 6.01 -18.84 -2.57
CA ASP A 194 6.85 -17.65 -2.61
C ASP A 194 6.89 -16.99 -1.22
N GLU A 195 8.09 -16.66 -0.69
CA GLU A 195 8.21 -15.82 0.51
C GLU A 195 7.88 -14.36 0.17
N ASP A 196 6.69 -13.90 0.55
CA ASP A 196 6.30 -12.49 0.51
C ASP A 196 6.96 -11.68 1.65
N ALA A 197 7.48 -10.50 1.33
CA ALA A 197 7.79 -9.46 2.33
C ALA A 197 6.76 -8.33 2.25
N VAL A 198 6.26 -7.92 3.42
CA VAL A 198 5.31 -6.81 3.57
C VAL A 198 6.02 -5.63 4.21
N PHE A 199 6.09 -4.53 3.47
CA PHE A 199 6.61 -3.25 3.95
C PHE A 199 5.45 -2.30 4.25
N MET A 200 5.54 -1.60 5.39
CA MET A 200 4.82 -0.35 5.63
C MET A 200 5.83 0.78 5.50
N VAL A 201 5.67 1.58 4.46
CA VAL A 201 6.55 2.70 4.15
C VAL A 201 5.87 4.00 4.55
N LYS A 202 6.51 4.82 5.38
CA LYS A 202 6.04 6.18 5.72
C LYS A 202 6.98 7.22 5.13
N ALA A 203 6.55 7.93 4.09
CA ALA A 203 7.35 8.98 3.46
C ALA A 203 6.86 10.35 3.93
N MET A 204 7.77 11.18 4.45
CA MET A 204 7.45 12.38 5.23
C MET A 204 8.20 13.61 4.72
N THR A 205 7.60 14.80 4.81
CA THR A 205 8.22 16.09 4.50
C THR A 205 7.64 17.19 5.40
N GLU A 206 8.52 18.04 5.93
CA GLU A 206 8.15 19.23 6.70
C GLU A 206 8.26 20.51 5.86
N LYS A 207 8.88 20.44 4.67
CA LYS A 207 9.31 21.64 3.91
C LYS A 207 8.88 21.71 2.45
N HIS A 208 8.40 20.62 1.84
CA HIS A 208 8.23 20.55 0.39
C HIS A 208 6.89 19.93 -0.03
N TYR A 209 6.54 20.12 -1.30
CA TYR A 209 5.66 19.22 -2.03
C TYR A 209 6.54 18.31 -2.89
N CYS A 210 6.40 16.99 -2.75
CA CYS A 210 7.22 16.03 -3.47
C CYS A 210 6.37 15.05 -4.27
N ASP A 211 6.73 14.92 -5.56
CA ASP A 211 6.41 13.77 -6.40
C ASP A 211 7.57 12.78 -6.28
N PHE A 212 7.30 11.53 -5.89
CA PHE A 212 8.38 10.57 -5.62
C PHE A 212 8.05 9.12 -5.99
N SER A 213 9.09 8.29 -6.08
CA SER A 213 8.99 6.84 -6.30
C SER A 213 9.98 6.11 -5.39
N ILE A 214 9.62 4.90 -4.98
CA ILE A 214 10.43 4.07 -4.09
C ILE A 214 11.32 3.16 -4.94
N VAL A 215 12.61 3.14 -4.68
CA VAL A 215 13.60 2.36 -5.44
C VAL A 215 14.18 1.27 -4.55
N PHE A 216 13.80 0.02 -4.81
CA PHE A 216 14.39 -1.16 -4.20
C PHE A 216 15.75 -1.45 -4.84
N GLU A 217 16.74 -1.79 -4.01
CA GLU A 217 18.07 -2.24 -4.43
C GLU A 217 18.18 -3.75 -4.16
N VAL A 218 18.12 -4.54 -5.23
CA VAL A 218 18.03 -6.00 -5.16
C VAL A 218 19.34 -6.64 -5.63
N LEU A 219 19.94 -7.47 -4.79
CA LEU A 219 21.09 -8.30 -5.12
C LEU A 219 20.62 -9.60 -5.78
N ASP A 220 20.91 -9.76 -7.08
CA ASP A 220 20.73 -10.99 -7.86
C ASP A 220 22.06 -11.36 -8.54
N ARG A 221 22.54 -12.60 -8.35
CA ARG A 221 23.83 -13.11 -8.89
C ARG A 221 25.03 -12.16 -8.68
N GLY A 222 25.13 -11.53 -7.51
CA GLY A 222 26.22 -10.61 -7.16
C GLY A 222 26.13 -9.23 -7.80
N ARG A 223 25.05 -8.90 -8.51
CA ARG A 223 24.79 -7.59 -9.10
C ARG A 223 23.64 -6.91 -8.37
N VAL A 224 23.77 -5.61 -8.11
CA VAL A 224 22.66 -4.78 -7.62
C VAL A 224 21.82 -4.33 -8.82
N ILE A 225 20.53 -4.61 -8.77
CA ILE A 225 19.51 -4.23 -9.74
C ILE A 225 18.54 -3.30 -9.03
N LYS A 226 18.22 -2.17 -9.64
CA LYS A 226 17.21 -1.22 -9.12
C LYS A 226 15.84 -1.57 -9.67
N HIS A 227 14.82 -1.53 -8.81
CA HIS A 227 13.42 -1.72 -9.17
C HIS A 227 12.62 -0.55 -8.59
N THR A 228 11.98 0.25 -9.45
CA THR A 228 11.18 1.40 -9.05
C THR A 228 9.72 0.99 -8.83
N VAL A 229 9.12 1.51 -7.77
CA VAL A 229 7.74 1.28 -7.35
C VAL A 229 7.05 2.63 -7.17
N ASP A 230 5.85 2.75 -7.73
CA ASP A 230 5.07 3.98 -7.85
C ASP A 230 3.56 3.70 -7.64
N ASP A 231 2.72 4.74 -7.61
CA ASP A 231 1.26 4.59 -7.58
C ASP A 231 0.72 4.41 -9.01
N ASN A 232 0.81 3.18 -9.52
CA ASN A 232 0.19 2.76 -10.77
C ASN A 232 0.63 3.63 -11.97
N ILE A 233 1.94 3.71 -12.21
CA ILE A 233 2.62 4.50 -13.27
C ILE A 233 2.63 6.01 -12.94
N LYS A 234 2.29 6.43 -11.72
CA LYS A 234 2.37 7.82 -11.26
C LYS A 234 3.22 7.92 -9.99
N PRO A 235 4.02 8.98 -9.82
CA PRO A 235 4.72 9.19 -8.56
C PRO A 235 3.71 9.33 -7.41
N PHE A 236 4.08 8.79 -6.26
CA PHE A 236 3.44 9.11 -4.98
C PHE A 236 3.55 10.61 -4.72
N LYS A 237 2.59 11.15 -3.97
CA LYS A 237 2.47 12.60 -3.72
C LYS A 237 2.28 12.84 -2.23
N VAL A 238 3.04 13.78 -1.68
CA VAL A 238 2.86 14.29 -0.31
C VAL A 238 3.27 15.76 -0.27
N SER A 239 2.56 16.57 0.52
CA SER A 239 2.93 17.96 0.77
C SER A 239 3.08 18.24 2.25
N ALA A 240 4.13 18.96 2.59
CA ALA A 240 4.25 19.65 3.86
C ALA A 240 3.14 20.69 4.05
N LEU A 241 2.97 21.08 5.30
CA LEU A 241 2.13 22.20 5.72
C LEU A 241 2.88 23.52 5.68
N HIS A 242 2.16 24.61 5.42
CA HIS A 242 2.68 25.93 5.74
C HIS A 242 2.51 26.20 7.24
N MET A 243 3.61 26.11 7.99
CA MET A 243 3.66 26.43 9.41
C MET A 243 4.04 27.91 9.63
N ARG A 244 3.50 28.54 10.66
CA ARG A 244 3.89 29.90 11.08
C ARG A 244 5.30 29.89 11.66
N GLU A 245 6.17 30.80 11.21
CA GLU A 245 7.58 30.86 11.62
C GLU A 245 7.82 31.35 13.06
N SER A 246 6.80 31.92 13.74
CA SER A 246 6.96 32.47 15.10
C SER A 246 5.67 32.52 15.93
N GLY A 247 5.78 32.20 17.22
CA GLY A 247 4.72 32.27 18.23
C GLY A 247 4.99 31.31 19.39
N ASP A 248 4.33 31.50 20.54
CA ASP A 248 4.40 30.56 21.67
C ASP A 248 3.74 29.19 21.37
N TYR A 249 2.93 29.13 20.31
CA TYR A 249 2.31 27.92 19.79
C TYR A 249 2.58 27.84 18.28
N PRO A 250 3.38 26.86 17.79
CA PRO A 250 3.49 26.61 16.36
C PRO A 250 2.13 26.11 15.85
N GLY A 251 1.72 26.63 14.70
CA GLY A 251 0.42 26.32 14.10
C GLY A 251 0.41 26.67 12.62
N ILE A 252 -0.67 26.30 11.95
CA ILE A 252 -0.75 26.38 10.49
C ILE A 252 -0.99 27.83 10.07
N ASP A 253 -0.25 28.27 9.05
CA ASP A 253 -0.47 29.54 8.38
C ASP A 253 -1.53 29.38 7.30
N PHE A 254 -2.79 29.32 7.74
CA PHE A 254 -3.94 29.20 6.84
C PHE A 254 -3.97 30.30 5.75
N SER A 255 -3.37 31.48 6.01
CA SER A 255 -3.31 32.61 5.08
C SER A 255 -2.51 32.36 3.80
N ARG A 256 -1.76 31.23 3.76
CA ARG A 256 -1.02 30.76 2.57
C ARG A 256 -1.89 30.00 1.57
N TYR A 257 -3.13 29.68 1.93
CA TYR A 257 -4.09 28.99 1.08
C TYR A 257 -5.15 29.97 0.57
N PRO A 258 -5.52 29.99 -0.74
CA PRO A 258 -6.55 30.88 -1.29
C PRO A 258 -7.99 30.35 -1.13
N VAL A 259 -8.16 29.14 -0.57
CA VAL A 259 -9.45 28.52 -0.22
C VAL A 259 -9.23 27.61 0.99
N LEU A 260 -10.13 27.68 1.98
CA LEU A 260 -10.11 26.85 3.18
C LEU A 260 -11.51 26.27 3.44
N TYR A 261 -11.56 24.98 3.79
CA TYR A 261 -12.76 24.33 4.32
C TYR A 261 -12.45 23.72 5.68
N VAL A 262 -13.31 23.99 6.67
CA VAL A 262 -13.15 23.52 8.06
C VAL A 262 -14.34 22.65 8.48
N SER A 263 -14.09 21.68 9.36
CA SER A 263 -15.11 20.78 9.92
C SER A 263 -14.81 20.43 11.38
N GLY A 264 -15.79 19.82 12.06
CA GLY A 264 -15.62 19.33 13.43
C GLY A 264 -15.13 20.41 14.40
N ILE A 265 -14.05 20.12 15.12
CA ILE A 265 -13.48 21.02 16.16
C ILE A 265 -12.78 22.26 15.59
N ALA A 266 -12.44 22.29 14.30
CA ALA A 266 -11.84 23.44 13.65
C ALA A 266 -12.83 24.60 13.46
N LYS A 267 -14.15 24.35 13.55
CA LYS A 267 -15.15 25.40 13.39
C LYS A 267 -15.21 26.36 14.58
N PRO A 268 -15.30 27.69 14.34
CA PRO A 268 -15.60 28.65 15.38
C PRO A 268 -16.91 28.36 16.11
N VAL A 269 -16.88 28.50 17.44
CA VAL A 269 -18.06 28.41 18.32
C VAL A 269 -19.10 29.47 17.91
N PRO A 270 -20.41 29.17 17.85
CA PRO A 270 -21.10 28.00 18.39
C PRO A 270 -21.35 26.85 17.40
N HIS A 271 -20.82 26.89 16.18
CA HIS A 271 -21.27 26.02 15.07
C HIS A 271 -20.58 24.64 15.06
N LYS A 272 -20.95 23.76 16.00
CA LYS A 272 -20.49 22.36 16.07
C LYS A 272 -21.23 21.41 15.10
N SER A 273 -21.38 21.79 13.82
CA SER A 273 -21.89 20.90 12.76
C SER A 273 -20.73 20.07 12.19
N GLU A 274 -20.92 18.76 12.03
CA GLU A 274 -19.83 17.83 11.66
C GLU A 274 -19.31 17.99 10.21
N GLY A 275 -20.10 18.55 9.29
CA GLY A 275 -19.72 18.72 7.89
C GLY A 275 -18.66 19.79 7.62
N TRP A 276 -18.20 19.89 6.38
CA TRP A 276 -17.32 20.96 5.88
C TRP A 276 -18.09 22.26 5.64
N GLU A 277 -17.49 23.38 6.02
CA GLU A 277 -17.94 24.75 5.71
C GLU A 277 -16.76 25.57 5.20
N SER A 278 -17.02 26.54 4.32
CA SER A 278 -15.99 27.45 3.80
C SER A 278 -15.59 28.46 4.88
N ALA A 279 -14.29 28.73 5.01
CA ALA A 279 -13.76 29.80 5.85
C ALA A 279 -12.88 30.75 5.01
N ASP A 280 -12.74 32.00 5.43
CA ASP A 280 -11.75 32.92 4.85
C ASP A 280 -10.36 32.55 5.41
N PRO A 281 -9.37 32.16 4.58
CA PRO A 281 -8.06 31.74 5.06
C PRO A 281 -7.24 32.85 5.73
N HIS A 282 -7.55 34.13 5.47
CA HIS A 282 -6.87 35.28 6.05
C HIS A 282 -7.48 35.73 7.39
N GLU A 283 -8.78 35.53 7.58
CA GLU A 283 -9.50 35.85 8.83
C GLU A 283 -9.64 34.64 9.77
N TYR A 284 -9.44 33.43 9.27
CA TYR A 284 -9.54 32.21 10.06
C TYR A 284 -8.39 32.08 11.06
N HIS A 285 -8.77 32.06 12.32
CA HIS A 285 -7.93 31.63 13.43
C HIS A 285 -8.48 30.31 13.95
N GLU A 286 -7.61 29.32 14.11
CA GLU A 286 -7.99 28.02 14.64
C GLU A 286 -8.63 28.18 16.03
N GLY A 287 -9.71 27.44 16.26
CA GLY A 287 -10.56 27.58 17.43
C GLY A 287 -9.89 27.14 18.73
N LEU A 288 -9.00 27.99 19.27
CA LEU A 288 -8.68 28.03 20.69
C LEU A 288 -9.94 28.46 21.46
N GLY A 289 -10.88 27.52 21.59
CA GLY A 289 -11.94 27.60 22.56
C GLY A 289 -11.30 27.62 23.94
N SER A 290 -11.28 28.80 24.56
CA SER A 290 -10.90 28.98 25.95
C SER A 290 -11.90 28.24 26.85
N GLY A 291 -11.53 27.01 27.22
CA GLY A 291 -12.09 26.26 28.34
C GLY A 291 -11.40 26.65 29.64
#